data_AF-A0A7C5HFM3-F1
#
_entry.id   AF-A0A7C5HFM3-F1
#
_cell.length_a   1.000
_cell.length_b   1.000
_cell.length_c   1.000
_cell.angle_alpha   90.00
_cell.angle_beta   90.00
_cell.angle_gamma   90.00
#
_symmetry.space_group_name_H-M   'P 1'
#
loop_
_entity.id
_entity.type
_entity.pdbx_description
1 polymer ?
#
loop_
_entity_poly.entity_id
_entity_poly.type
_entity_poly.pdbx_seq_one_letter_code
_entity_poly.pdbx_strand_id
1 'polypeptide(L)' 'NLDRDKTYVCYCDGIGCNASTKTALKLLTLGFKVKELIGGLDWWKRDGYETQGEKAQSGTGVVCGC' A
#
# COMPACT_ATOMS: atom_id res chain seq x y z
N ASN A 1 -2.88 -20.11 -3.36
CA ASN A 1 -1.41 -20.05 -3.16
C ASN A 1 -0.91 -18.72 -3.70
N LEU A 2 -0.05 -18.01 -2.98
CA LEU A 2 0.51 -16.73 -3.45
C LEU A 2 1.76 -16.99 -4.30
N ASP A 3 1.86 -16.30 -5.44
CA ASP A 3 2.99 -16.39 -6.36
C ASP A 3 4.24 -15.73 -5.76
N ARG A 4 5.37 -16.44 -5.71
CA ARG A 4 6.60 -15.97 -5.06
C ARG A 4 7.43 -15.02 -5.93
N ASP A 5 7.18 -14.98 -7.23
CA ASP A 5 7.96 -14.13 -8.14
C ASP A 5 7.49 -12.67 -8.15
N LYS A 6 6.26 -12.42 -7.72
CA LYS A 6 5.67 -11.09 -7.58
C LYS A 6 6.18 -10.35 -6.35
N THR A 7 6.19 -9.02 -6.46
CA THR A 7 6.41 -8.14 -5.30
C THR A 7 5.07 -7.82 -4.65
N TYR A 8 4.94 -8.13 -3.36
CA TYR A 8 3.78 -7.76 -2.56
C TYR A 8 4.01 -6.41 -1.90
N VAL A 9 2.99 -5.56 -1.89
CA VAL A 9 3.02 -4.28 -1.20
C VAL A 9 2.08 -4.36 0.00
N CYS A 10 2.62 -4.29 1.21
CA CYS A 10 1.85 -4.27 2.43
C CYS A 10 1.53 -2.83 2.83
N TYR A 11 0.27 -2.56 3.14
CA TYR A 11 -0.21 -1.28 3.66
C TYR A 11 -1.23 -1.51 4.77
N CYS A 12 -1.43 -0.49 5.60
CA CYS A 12 -2.48 -0.44 6.62
C CYS A 12 -3.20 0.91 6.51
N ASP A 13 -4.05 1.26 7.46
CA ASP A 13 -4.82 2.51 7.46
C ASP A 13 -3.93 3.76 7.37
N GLY A 14 -2.81 3.82 8.11
CA GLY A 14 -1.96 5.01 8.15
C GLY A 14 -0.64 4.83 8.90
N ILE A 15 0.14 5.91 9.06
CA ILE A 15 1.47 5.92 9.71
C ILE A 15 1.47 5.42 11.17
N GLY A 16 0.32 5.50 11.87
CA GLY A 16 0.17 4.99 13.23
C GLY A 16 -0.07 3.47 13.32
N CYS A 17 -0.17 2.77 12.19
CA CYS A 17 -0.44 1.34 12.16
C CYS A 17 0.82 0.52 11.86
N ASN A 18 1.12 -0.46 12.73
CA ASN A 18 2.24 -1.39 12.55
C ASN A 18 1.87 -2.72 11.88
N ALA A 19 0.61 -2.89 11.43
CA ALA A 19 0.17 -4.14 10.82
C ALA A 19 0.85 -4.37 9.46
N SER A 20 1.11 -3.32 8.69
CA SER A 20 1.86 -3.38 7.43
C SER A 20 3.27 -3.92 7.65
N THR A 21 4.01 -3.36 8.63
CA THR A 21 5.36 -3.80 8.98
C THR A 21 5.39 -5.25 9.48
N LYS A 22 4.48 -5.62 10.38
CA LYS A 22 4.38 -7.01 10.91
C LYS A 22 4.08 -8.01 9.80
N THR A 23 3.18 -7.66 8.89
CA THR A 23 2.83 -8.51 7.73
C THR A 23 4.00 -8.62 6.76
N ALA A 24 4.66 -7.50 6.47
CA ALA A 24 5.84 -7.48 5.61
C ALA A 24 6.96 -8.37 6.17
N LEU A 25 7.26 -8.26 7.47
CA LEU A 25 8.22 -9.13 8.14
C LEU A 25 7.83 -10.61 8.02
N LYS A 26 6.56 -10.94 8.24
CA LYS A 26 6.10 -12.33 8.13
C LYS A 26 6.26 -12.87 6.71
N LEU A 27 5.86 -12.11 5.69
CA LEU A 27 6.01 -12.52 4.29
C LEU A 27 7.49 -12.63 3.87
N LEU A 28 8.34 -11.71 4.32
CA LEU A 28 9.79 -11.80 4.11
C LEU A 28 10.37 -13.07 4.74
N THR A 29 9.98 -13.42 5.97
CA THR A 29 10.45 -14.66 6.63
C THR A 29 10.00 -15.93 5.89
N LEU A 30 8.92 -15.84 5.13
CA LEU A 30 8.42 -16.94 4.29
C LEU A 30 9.05 -16.96 2.89
N GLY A 31 9.94 -16.02 2.55
CA GLY A 31 10.65 -15.97 1.27
C GLY A 31 9.91 -15.25 0.14
N PHE A 32 8.96 -14.36 0.46
CA PHE A 32 8.32 -13.50 -0.55
C PHE A 32 9.13 -12.21 -0.78
N LYS A 33 9.00 -11.63 -1.98
CA LYS A 33 9.47 -10.26 -2.27
C LYS A 33 8.43 -9.27 -1.77
N VAL A 34 8.80 -8.37 -0.87
CA VAL A 34 7.84 -7.48 -0.20
C VAL A 34 8.37 -6.05 -0.12
N LYS A 35 7.46 -5.08 -0.26
CA LYS A 35 7.67 -3.67 0.10
C LYS A 35 6.57 -3.22 1.05
N GLU A 36 6.89 -2.28 1.93
CA GLU A 36 5.89 -1.59 2.74
C GLU A 36 5.55 -0.25 2.10
N LEU A 37 4.25 0.06 2.00
CA LEU A 37 3.77 1.39 1.61
C LEU A 37 3.65 2.27 2.85
N ILE A 38 4.65 3.09 3.08
CA ILE A 38 4.68 4.04 4.19
C ILE A 38 3.52 5.04 4.04
N GLY A 39 2.89 5.38 5.16
CA GLY A 39 1.75 6.29 5.20
C GLY A 39 0.40 5.62 4.94
N GLY A 40 0.37 4.40 4.39
CA GLY A 40 -0.86 3.60 4.27
C GLY A 40 -1.95 4.24 3.40
N LEU A 41 -3.19 3.80 3.61
CA LEU A 41 -4.35 4.28 2.85
C LEU A 41 -4.65 5.76 3.08
N ASP A 42 -4.37 6.30 4.27
CA ASP A 42 -4.54 7.72 4.59
C ASP A 42 -3.68 8.59 3.66
N TRP A 43 -2.39 8.30 3.56
CA TRP A 43 -1.50 9.06 2.67
C TRP A 43 -1.78 8.80 1.19
N TRP A 44 -2.16 7.59 0.81
CA TRP A 44 -2.63 7.29 -0.56
C TRP A 44 -3.76 8.23 -0.98
N LYS A 45 -4.75 8.44 -0.10
CA LYS A 45 -5.88 9.35 -0.37
C LYS A 45 -5.47 10.82 -0.36
N ARG A 46 -4.58 11.23 0.55
CA ARG A 46 -4.07 12.62 0.63
C ARG A 46 -3.24 13.02 -0.59
N ASP A 47 -2.49 12.08 -1.14
CA ASP A 47 -1.73 12.25 -2.38
C ASP A 47 -2.64 12.25 -3.62
N GLY A 48 -3.95 12.01 -3.43
CA GLY A 48 -4.95 12.09 -4.47
C GLY A 48 -5.05 10.84 -5.35
N TYR A 49 -4.52 9.70 -4.93
CA TYR A 49 -4.67 8.48 -5.71
C TYR A 49 -6.10 7.89 -5.59
N GLU A 50 -6.55 7.25 -6.66
CA GLU A 50 -7.88 6.63 -6.73
C GLU A 50 -8.03 5.47 -5.74
N THR A 51 -9.24 5.30 -5.20
CA THR A 51 -9.61 4.16 -4.36
C THR A 51 -10.92 3.53 -4.82
N GLN A 52 -11.21 2.31 -4.37
CA GLN A 52 -12.43 1.57 -4.71
C GLN A 52 -13.19 1.17 -3.44
N GLY A 53 -14.51 0.99 -3.55
CA GLY A 53 -15.42 0.62 -2.44
C GLY A 53 -16.52 1.66 -2.18
N GLU A 54 -17.30 1.47 -1.11
CA GLU A 54 -18.48 2.31 -0.81
C GLU A 54 -18.13 3.79 -0.54
N LYS A 55 -16.95 4.05 0.03
CA LYS A 55 -16.43 5.39 0.34
C LYS A 55 -15.16 5.68 -0.46
N ALA A 56 -15.19 5.31 -1.73
CA ALA A 56 -14.12 5.56 -2.69
C ALA A 56 -13.94 7.06 -2.95
N GLN A 57 -12.70 7.42 -3.25
CA GLN A 57 -12.28 8.73 -3.71
C GLN A 57 -11.74 8.57 -5.15
N SER A 58 -12.23 9.40 -6.08
CA SER A 58 -11.68 9.49 -7.43
C SER A 58 -10.25 10.06 -7.39
N GLY A 59 -9.38 9.56 -8.26
CA GLY A 59 -8.02 10.07 -8.37
C GLY A 59 -7.99 11.53 -8.83
N THR A 60 -7.09 12.33 -8.28
CA THR A 60 -6.72 13.62 -8.87
C THR A 60 -5.88 13.35 -10.11
N GLY A 61 -6.11 14.10 -11.18
CA GLY A 61 -5.28 13.99 -12.38
C GLY A 61 -3.83 14.30 -12.02
N VAL A 62 -2.91 13.37 -12.30
CA VAL A 62 -1.48 13.61 -12.14
C VAL A 62 -1.09 14.69 -13.13
N VAL A 63 -1.00 15.93 -12.66
CA VAL A 63 -0.43 17.03 -13.45
C VAL A 63 1.08 16.84 -13.42
N CYS A 64 1.61 16.14 -14.43
CA CYS A 64 3.05 16.13 -14.65
C CYS A 64 3.44 17.57 -15.03
N GLY A 65 4.06 18.28 -14.09
CA GLY A 65 4.55 19.65 -14.28
C GLY A 65 5.86 19.69 -15.04
N CYS A 66 5.92 19.05 -16.22
CA CYS A 66 6.99 19.27 -17.19
C CYS A 66 6.61 20.36 -18.20
#